data_AF-A0A077PJL5-F1
#
_entry.id   AF-A0A077PJL5-F1
#
_cell.length_a   1.000
_cell.length_b   1.000
_cell.length_c   1.000
_cell.angle_alpha   90.00
_cell.angle_beta   90.00
_cell.angle_gamma   90.00
#
_symmetry.space_group_name_H-M   'P 1'
#
loop_
_entity.id
_entity.type
_entity.pdbx_description
1 polymer ?
#
loop_
_entity_poly.entity_id
_entity_poly.type
_entity_poly.pdbx_seq_one_letter_code
_entity_poly.pdbx_strand_id
1 'polypeptide(L)'
;MRKLSVIALSVLALTGCKVGLDTEVNLSDILAQEHKIVQGNLNVEVTSCSTSGDSRQESKSLIEAKQKIPTIFKNAEFLECYRKDFDSFAHFTIPIDVGSVQDPINQQNTDVYIYSNKKQKIIAELKLTDALIGRINKAKKDLSLMKFNFAVKIHRTKEPINVKALGVFMTSDKGQTTPMVYEDFEWSKSKYATFKLSDVAVNSLLTKGKHPLLLEVNYFEKNK
;
A
#
# COMPACT_ATOMS: atom_id res chain seq x y z
N MET A 1 4.42 44.94 38.65
CA MET A 1 4.05 43.51 38.75
C MET A 1 3.67 43.01 37.36
N ARG A 2 4.59 42.35 36.64
CA ARG A 2 4.32 41.78 35.30
C ARG A 2 3.65 40.41 35.47
N LYS A 3 2.36 40.32 35.12
CA LYS A 3 1.68 39.04 34.96
C LYS A 3 1.94 38.53 33.54
N LEU A 4 2.94 37.66 33.36
CA LEU A 4 3.09 36.89 32.13
C LEU A 4 2.15 35.68 32.21
N SER A 5 1.03 35.76 31.50
CA SER A 5 0.17 34.61 31.26
C SER A 5 0.87 33.69 30.28
N VAL A 6 1.27 32.51 30.75
CA VAL A 6 1.80 31.41 29.94
C VAL A 6 0.62 30.83 29.16
N ILE A 7 0.53 31.14 27.86
CA ILE A 7 -0.39 30.47 26.94
C ILE A 7 0.20 29.09 26.65
N ALA A 8 -0.38 28.06 27.26
CA ALA A 8 -0.07 26.68 26.93
C ALA A 8 -0.56 26.39 25.51
N LEU A 9 0.38 26.34 24.55
CA LEU A 9 0.13 25.79 23.22
C LEU A 9 -0.06 24.28 23.37
N SER A 10 -1.31 23.84 23.51
CA SER A 10 -1.70 22.45 23.26
C SER A 10 -1.58 22.18 21.76
N VAL A 11 -0.35 21.89 21.31
CA VAL A 11 -0.11 21.23 20.02
C VAL A 11 -0.68 19.82 20.17
N LEU A 12 -1.98 19.68 19.94
CA LEU A 12 -2.62 18.41 19.65
C LEU A 12 -1.99 17.93 18.35
N ALA A 13 -0.88 17.20 18.47
CA ALA A 13 -0.26 16.54 17.37
C ALA A 13 -1.26 15.49 16.87
N LEU A 14 -1.90 15.76 15.73
CA LEU A 14 -2.72 14.79 14.99
C LEU A 14 -1.82 13.70 14.38
N THR A 15 -1.01 13.03 15.19
CA THR A 15 -0.15 11.92 14.75
C THR A 15 -1.01 10.69 14.58
N GLY A 16 -1.75 10.64 13.48
CA GLY A 16 -2.25 9.37 13.01
C GLY A 16 -1.09 8.50 12.57
N CYS A 17 -1.00 7.28 13.13
CA CYS A 17 0.01 6.29 12.75
C CYS A 17 -0.11 6.04 11.25
N LYS A 18 0.87 6.51 10.47
CA LYS A 18 0.97 6.23 9.05
C LYS A 18 1.31 4.75 8.87
N VAL A 19 0.52 4.08 8.05
CA VAL A 19 0.77 2.71 7.63
C VAL A 19 0.89 2.71 6.11
N GLY A 20 2.08 2.44 5.59
CA GLY A 20 2.34 2.36 4.15
C GLY A 20 2.58 0.92 3.73
N LEU A 21 1.89 0.48 2.67
CA LEU A 21 2.21 -0.76 1.97
C LEU A 21 2.74 -0.44 0.58
N ASP A 22 4.01 -0.71 0.37
CA ASP A 22 4.73 -0.49 -0.88
C ASP A 22 5.19 -1.83 -1.45
N THR A 23 4.89 -2.10 -2.73
CA THR A 23 5.38 -3.33 -3.38
C THR A 23 5.87 -3.06 -4.79
N GLU A 24 6.76 -3.92 -5.26
CA GLU A 24 7.42 -3.83 -6.57
C GLU A 24 7.19 -5.14 -7.33
N VAL A 25 6.62 -5.04 -8.51
CA VAL A 25 6.20 -6.18 -9.33
C VAL A 25 6.52 -5.95 -10.80
N ASN A 26 6.68 -7.02 -11.57
CA ASN A 26 6.71 -6.93 -13.03
C ASN A 26 5.30 -7.10 -13.58
N LEU A 27 4.96 -6.33 -14.62
CA LEU A 27 3.70 -6.50 -15.32
C LEU A 27 3.56 -7.92 -15.90
N SER A 28 4.66 -8.53 -16.34
CA SER A 28 4.66 -9.93 -16.78
C SER A 28 4.17 -10.90 -15.70
N ASP A 29 4.53 -10.65 -14.44
CA ASP A 29 4.15 -11.49 -13.31
C ASP A 29 2.65 -11.33 -13.01
N ILE A 30 2.12 -10.10 -13.09
CA ILE A 30 0.67 -9.82 -12.92
C ILE A 30 -0.17 -10.49 -14.02
N LEU A 31 0.39 -10.61 -15.23
CA LEU A 31 -0.29 -11.20 -16.40
C LEU A 31 -0.07 -12.72 -16.51
N ALA A 32 0.81 -13.30 -15.70
CA ALA A 32 1.14 -14.72 -15.74
C ALA A 32 0.03 -15.58 -15.12
N GLN A 33 -0.19 -16.78 -15.65
CA GLN A 33 -1.09 -17.75 -15.02
C GLN A 33 -0.48 -18.32 -13.73
N GLU A 34 0.81 -18.59 -13.74
CA GLU A 34 1.51 -19.04 -12.55
C GLU A 34 1.64 -17.89 -11.56
N HIS A 35 1.05 -18.08 -10.38
CA HIS A 35 1.10 -17.12 -9.30
C HIS A 35 2.47 -17.16 -8.63
N LYS A 36 2.98 -15.98 -8.29
CA LYS A 36 4.25 -15.79 -7.58
C LYS A 36 4.02 -15.00 -6.30
N ILE A 37 4.64 -15.45 -5.21
CA ILE A 37 4.71 -14.66 -3.99
C ILE A 37 5.87 -13.68 -4.10
N VAL A 38 5.56 -12.40 -3.95
CA VAL A 38 6.55 -11.32 -3.77
C VAL A 38 6.46 -10.77 -2.36
N GLN A 39 7.53 -10.12 -1.92
CA GLN A 39 7.60 -9.49 -0.60
C GLN A 39 7.24 -8.01 -0.72
N GLY A 40 6.16 -7.59 -0.05
CA GLY A 40 5.73 -6.21 0.08
C GLY A 40 6.27 -5.57 1.34
N ASN A 41 6.63 -4.29 1.26
CA ASN A 41 7.15 -3.50 2.37
C ASN A 41 6.01 -2.82 3.13
N LEU A 42 5.82 -3.20 4.39
CA LEU A 42 4.87 -2.60 5.30
C LEU A 42 5.61 -1.68 6.28
N ASN A 43 5.43 -0.38 6.13
CA ASN A 43 6.03 0.65 6.96
C ASN A 43 5.01 1.18 7.96
N VAL A 44 5.28 1.04 9.25
CA VAL A 44 4.38 1.47 10.32
C VAL A 44 5.05 2.53 11.16
N GLU A 45 4.45 3.70 11.24
CA GLU A 45 4.96 4.80 12.03
C GLU A 45 4.95 4.45 13.53
N VAL A 46 6.10 4.66 14.17
CA VAL A 46 6.31 4.50 15.61
C VAL A 46 6.89 5.79 16.18
N THR A 47 6.74 6.04 17.48
CA THR A 47 7.20 7.30 18.08
C THR A 47 8.72 7.44 18.05
N SER A 48 9.43 6.32 18.17
CA SER A 48 10.88 6.23 18.02
C SER A 48 11.31 4.78 17.80
N CYS A 49 12.53 4.56 17.30
CA CYS A 49 13.10 3.21 17.25
C CYS A 49 13.70 2.77 18.59
N SER A 50 14.25 3.70 19.36
CA SER A 50 14.90 3.44 20.64
C SER A 50 14.31 4.27 21.78
N THR A 51 14.61 3.85 23.02
CA THR A 51 14.24 4.58 24.23
C THR A 51 15.13 5.81 24.41
N SER A 52 14.55 6.89 24.94
CA SER A 52 15.31 8.12 25.22
C SER A 52 16.40 7.85 26.25
N GLY A 53 17.64 8.19 25.92
CA GLY A 53 18.80 8.01 26.81
C GLY A 53 19.55 6.68 26.67
N ASP A 54 19.00 5.67 25.99
CA ASP A 54 19.72 4.44 25.64
C ASP A 54 19.31 3.92 24.26
N SER A 55 20.16 4.15 23.26
CA SER A 55 19.92 3.72 21.88
C SER A 55 19.95 2.20 21.69
N ARG A 56 20.43 1.44 22.67
CA ARG A 56 20.47 -0.03 22.62
C ARG A 56 19.14 -0.66 23.05
N GLN A 57 18.27 0.11 23.69
CA GLN A 57 16.96 -0.35 24.13
C GLN A 57 15.89 0.07 23.14
N GLU A 58 15.09 -0.89 22.68
CA GLU A 58 13.95 -0.63 21.81
C GLU A 58 12.93 0.27 22.50
N SER A 59 12.24 1.11 21.74
CA SER A 59 11.15 1.92 22.27
C SER A 59 9.92 1.06 22.58
N LYS A 60 9.09 1.51 23.52
CA LYS A 60 7.79 0.88 23.80
C LYS A 60 6.91 0.78 22.55
N SER A 61 6.88 1.83 21.71
CA SER A 61 6.09 1.83 20.48
C SER A 61 6.58 0.80 19.46
N LEU A 62 7.90 0.58 19.38
CA LEU A 62 8.47 -0.43 18.48
C LEU A 62 8.12 -1.84 18.96
N ILE A 63 8.25 -2.11 20.26
CA ILE A 63 7.86 -3.39 20.87
C ILE A 63 6.37 -3.67 20.63
N GLU A 64 5.51 -2.68 20.85
CA GLU A 64 4.08 -2.81 20.58
C GLU A 64 3.77 -3.05 19.10
N ALA A 65 4.47 -2.36 18.18
CA ALA A 65 4.31 -2.58 16.75
C ALA A 65 4.71 -4.01 16.35
N LYS A 66 5.86 -4.50 16.83
CA LYS A 66 6.32 -5.88 16.59
C LYS A 66 5.33 -6.94 17.09
N GLN A 67 4.62 -6.67 18.18
CA GLN A 67 3.59 -7.58 18.71
C GLN A 67 2.26 -7.47 17.96
N LYS A 68 1.80 -6.25 17.63
CA LYS A 68 0.48 -6.00 17.06
C LYS A 68 0.43 -6.25 15.55
N ILE A 69 1.44 -5.84 14.80
CA ILE A 69 1.41 -5.88 13.32
C ILE A 69 1.25 -7.29 12.77
N PRO A 70 1.97 -8.33 13.25
CA PRO A 70 1.77 -9.71 12.81
C PRO A 70 0.36 -10.27 13.09
N THR A 71 -0.38 -9.68 14.04
CA THR A 71 -1.79 -10.05 14.30
C THR A 71 -2.75 -9.45 13.28
N ILE A 72 -2.38 -8.35 12.63
CA ILE A 72 -3.17 -7.69 11.57
C ILE A 72 -2.78 -8.24 10.22
N PHE A 73 -1.50 -8.22 9.89
CA PHE A 73 -0.92 -8.76 8.66
C PHE A 73 -0.24 -10.08 8.97
N LYS A 74 -0.90 -11.20 8.65
CA LYS A 74 -0.33 -12.52 8.92
C LYS A 74 0.97 -12.68 8.13
N ASN A 75 1.93 -13.38 8.74
CA ASN A 75 3.26 -13.59 8.18
C ASN A 75 4.04 -12.28 7.96
N ALA A 76 3.69 -11.20 8.68
CA ALA A 76 4.53 -10.01 8.72
C ALA A 76 5.81 -10.31 9.49
N GLU A 77 6.95 -10.11 8.83
CA GLU A 77 8.27 -10.30 9.43
C GLU A 77 8.92 -8.94 9.64
N PHE A 78 9.32 -8.65 10.88
CA PHE A 78 10.03 -7.41 11.19
C PHE A 78 11.44 -7.45 10.58
N LEU A 79 11.80 -6.40 9.85
CA LEU A 79 13.13 -6.26 9.24
C LEU A 79 14.00 -5.29 10.04
N GLU A 80 13.52 -4.06 10.19
CA GLU A 80 14.29 -3.01 10.85
C GLU A 80 13.39 -1.90 11.41
N CYS A 81 13.98 -1.00 12.19
CA CYS A 81 13.37 0.27 12.49
C CYS A 81 14.31 1.38 12.04
N TYR A 82 13.79 2.30 11.24
CA TYR A 82 14.57 3.39 10.67
C TYR A 82 13.90 4.74 10.90
N ARG A 83 14.67 5.81 10.72
CA ARG A 83 14.17 7.18 10.74
C ARG A 83 14.22 7.74 9.33
N LYS A 84 13.13 8.37 8.90
CA LYS A 84 13.06 9.13 7.66
C LYS A 84 12.47 10.50 7.98
N ASP A 85 13.25 11.53 7.71
CA ASP A 85 12.96 12.90 8.11
C ASP A 85 12.73 13.01 9.63
N PHE A 86 11.52 13.40 10.04
CA PHE A 86 11.14 13.53 11.45
C PHE A 86 10.47 12.30 12.04
N ASP A 87 10.08 11.35 11.20
CA ASP A 87 9.27 10.18 11.56
C ASP A 87 10.16 8.93 11.72
N SER A 88 9.74 8.04 12.61
CA SER A 88 10.34 6.70 12.76
C SER A 88 9.37 5.64 12.26
N PHE A 89 9.90 4.64 11.56
CA PHE A 89 9.12 3.56 10.97
C PHE A 89 9.66 2.21 11.41
N ALA A 90 8.75 1.35 11.90
CA ALA A 90 8.98 -0.08 11.97
C ALA A 90 8.67 -0.68 10.59
N HIS A 91 9.68 -1.31 9.99
CA HIS A 91 9.60 -1.93 8.68
C HIS A 91 9.35 -3.42 8.82
N PHE A 92 8.30 -3.89 8.16
CA PHE A 92 7.97 -5.29 8.03
C PHE A 92 7.94 -5.67 6.56
N THR A 93 8.17 -6.95 6.28
CA THR A 93 7.79 -7.55 5.00
C THR A 93 6.54 -8.39 5.14
N ILE A 94 5.68 -8.40 4.13
CA ILE A 94 4.49 -9.26 4.05
C ILE A 94 4.43 -9.97 2.69
N PRO A 95 3.94 -11.22 2.62
CA PRO A 95 3.74 -11.90 1.35
C PRO A 95 2.57 -11.29 0.58
N ILE A 96 2.79 -11.04 -0.71
CA ILE A 96 1.79 -10.57 -1.67
C ILE A 96 1.75 -11.58 -2.82
N ASP A 97 0.56 -12.08 -3.13
CA ASP A 97 0.35 -12.98 -4.25
C ASP A 97 0.10 -12.18 -5.55
N VAL A 98 0.86 -12.52 -6.59
CA VAL A 98 0.85 -11.83 -7.87
C VAL A 98 0.63 -12.82 -9.01
N GLY A 99 -0.38 -12.57 -9.84
CA GLY A 99 -0.71 -13.45 -10.96
C GLY A 99 -1.99 -13.02 -11.67
N SER A 100 -2.43 -13.79 -12.65
CA SER A 100 -3.71 -13.59 -13.34
C SER A 100 -4.78 -14.48 -12.73
N VAL A 101 -6.00 -13.96 -12.61
CA VAL A 101 -7.14 -14.73 -12.11
C VAL A 101 -7.38 -15.93 -13.03
N GLN A 102 -7.21 -17.11 -12.46
CA GLN A 102 -7.64 -18.37 -13.06
C GLN A 102 -8.99 -18.81 -12.51
N ASP A 103 -9.66 -19.70 -13.24
CA ASP A 103 -10.85 -20.41 -12.79
C ASP A 103 -10.51 -21.91 -12.72
N PRO A 104 -10.49 -22.54 -11.52
CA PRO A 104 -10.73 -21.93 -10.21
C PRO A 104 -9.56 -21.04 -9.75
N ILE A 105 -9.87 -20.08 -8.86
CA ILE A 105 -8.87 -19.15 -8.32
C ILE A 105 -7.86 -19.95 -7.48
N ASN A 106 -6.61 -20.02 -7.93
CA ASN A 106 -5.50 -20.50 -7.10
C ASN A 106 -5.24 -19.47 -6.00
N GLN A 107 -5.91 -19.63 -4.86
CA GLN A 107 -5.69 -18.81 -3.69
C GLN A 107 -4.44 -19.31 -2.98
N GLN A 108 -3.29 -18.66 -3.19
CA GLN A 108 -2.18 -18.80 -2.25
C GLN A 108 -2.63 -18.23 -0.90
N ASN A 109 -2.13 -18.81 0.21
CA ASN A 109 -2.47 -18.42 1.59
C ASN A 109 -1.84 -17.06 1.96
N THR A 110 -2.30 -15.99 1.32
CA THR A 110 -1.89 -14.60 1.57
C THR A 110 -3.11 -13.72 1.81
N ASP A 111 -2.89 -12.51 2.31
CA ASP A 111 -3.96 -11.56 2.61
C ASP A 111 -4.04 -10.39 1.61
N VAL A 112 -3.03 -10.26 0.75
CA VAL A 112 -2.88 -9.17 -0.21
C VAL A 112 -2.55 -9.76 -1.58
N TYR A 113 -3.27 -9.32 -2.59
CA TYR A 113 -3.12 -9.81 -3.95
C TYR A 113 -2.98 -8.64 -4.93
N ILE A 114 -2.19 -8.84 -5.98
CA ILE A 114 -2.16 -7.99 -7.17
C ILE A 114 -2.38 -8.87 -8.37
N TYR A 115 -3.50 -8.70 -9.07
CA TYR A 115 -3.80 -9.57 -10.20
C TYR A 115 -4.40 -8.87 -11.41
N SER A 116 -4.30 -9.57 -12.54
CA SER A 116 -5.06 -9.24 -13.75
C SER A 116 -6.34 -10.08 -13.86
N ASN A 117 -7.36 -9.54 -14.51
CA ASN A 117 -8.58 -10.26 -14.87
C ASN A 117 -9.02 -9.87 -16.27
N LYS A 118 -8.58 -10.66 -17.27
CA LYS A 118 -8.88 -10.43 -18.69
C LYS A 118 -10.38 -10.45 -18.99
N LYS A 119 -11.16 -11.32 -18.34
CA LYS A 119 -12.63 -11.38 -18.54
C LYS A 119 -13.30 -10.06 -18.13
N GLN A 120 -12.71 -9.35 -17.17
CA GLN A 120 -13.17 -8.06 -16.69
C GLN A 120 -12.39 -6.87 -17.26
N LYS A 121 -11.49 -7.08 -18.24
CA LYS A 121 -10.63 -6.02 -18.82
C LYS A 121 -9.76 -5.29 -17.78
N ILE A 122 -9.36 -5.99 -16.71
CA ILE A 122 -8.51 -5.48 -15.63
C ILE A 122 -7.08 -5.95 -15.87
N ILE A 123 -6.14 -5.01 -15.97
CA ILE A 123 -4.71 -5.30 -16.15
C ILE A 123 -4.01 -5.46 -14.80
N ALA A 124 -4.36 -4.64 -13.81
CA ALA A 124 -3.88 -4.78 -12.43
C ALA A 124 -4.94 -4.30 -11.44
N GLU A 125 -5.27 -5.12 -10.45
CA GLU A 125 -6.15 -4.81 -9.32
C GLU A 125 -5.48 -5.22 -8.02
N LEU A 126 -5.47 -4.30 -7.05
CA LEU A 126 -5.03 -4.57 -5.68
C LEU A 126 -6.24 -5.09 -4.90
N LYS A 127 -6.10 -6.24 -4.25
CA LYS A 127 -7.14 -6.85 -3.42
C LYS A 127 -6.61 -7.19 -2.04
N LEU A 128 -7.44 -6.95 -1.03
CA LEU A 128 -7.27 -7.40 0.34
C LEU A 128 -8.33 -8.45 0.65
N THR A 129 -8.01 -9.46 1.44
CA THR A 129 -9.02 -10.42 1.92
C THR A 129 -9.98 -9.75 2.90
N ASP A 130 -11.22 -10.22 2.96
CA ASP A 130 -12.19 -9.77 3.96
C ASP A 130 -11.68 -10.01 5.39
N ALA A 131 -10.92 -11.10 5.58
CA ALA A 131 -10.26 -11.41 6.84
C ALA A 131 -9.24 -10.35 7.25
N LEU A 132 -8.39 -9.87 6.32
CA LEU A 132 -7.45 -8.79 6.59
C LEU A 132 -8.18 -7.48 6.89
N ILE A 133 -9.19 -7.12 6.09
CA ILE A 133 -10.00 -5.93 6.31
C ILE A 133 -10.66 -5.96 7.69
N GLY A 134 -11.20 -7.12 8.10
CA GLY A 134 -11.76 -7.32 9.43
C GLY A 134 -10.75 -7.06 10.55
N ARG A 135 -9.51 -7.54 10.40
CA ARG A 135 -8.43 -7.29 11.38
C ARG A 135 -7.97 -5.84 11.39
N ILE A 136 -7.86 -5.19 10.22
CA ILE A 136 -7.58 -3.74 10.11
C ILE A 136 -8.69 -2.95 10.82
N ASN A 137 -9.95 -3.27 10.56
CA ASN A 137 -11.09 -2.56 11.16
C ASN A 137 -11.18 -2.77 12.67
N LYS A 138 -10.83 -3.97 13.17
CA LYS A 138 -10.70 -4.20 14.61
C LYS A 138 -9.59 -3.34 15.21
N ALA A 139 -8.40 -3.34 14.60
CA ALA A 139 -7.27 -2.54 15.08
C ALA A 139 -7.53 -1.02 15.02
N LYS A 140 -8.29 -0.54 14.02
CA LYS A 140 -8.70 0.88 13.93
C LYS A 140 -9.60 1.33 15.09
N LYS A 141 -10.39 0.43 15.67
CA LYS A 141 -11.22 0.75 16.85
C LYS A 141 -10.35 1.02 18.08
N ASP A 142 -9.24 0.32 18.21
CA ASP A 142 -8.30 0.45 19.33
C ASP A 142 -7.25 1.56 19.11
N LEU A 143 -6.99 1.91 17.84
CA LEU A 143 -6.00 2.92 17.42
C LEU A 143 -6.65 3.87 16.42
N SER A 144 -7.35 4.89 16.93
CA SER A 144 -8.33 5.71 16.23
C SER A 144 -7.80 6.57 15.05
N LEU A 145 -6.54 6.41 14.64
CA LEU A 145 -5.91 7.30 13.66
C LEU A 145 -4.95 6.60 12.67
N MET A 146 -5.11 5.31 12.39
CA MET A 146 -4.29 4.67 11.34
C MET A 146 -4.61 5.23 9.95
N LYS A 147 -3.64 5.91 9.34
CA LYS A 147 -3.72 6.44 7.97
C LYS A 147 -2.99 5.51 7.01
N PHE A 148 -3.77 4.75 6.25
CA PHE A 148 -3.22 3.81 5.28
C PHE A 148 -2.85 4.51 3.99
N ASN A 149 -1.72 4.13 3.41
CA ASN A 149 -1.36 4.42 2.04
C ASN A 149 -0.89 3.13 1.36
N PHE A 150 -1.15 3.02 0.06
CA PHE A 150 -0.81 1.86 -0.75
C PHE A 150 -0.14 2.34 -2.02
N ALA A 151 1.01 1.76 -2.36
CA ALA A 151 1.70 2.03 -3.61
C ALA A 151 2.22 0.74 -4.25
N VAL A 152 2.02 0.64 -5.55
CA VAL A 152 2.52 -0.48 -6.35
C VAL A 152 3.41 0.08 -7.44
N LYS A 153 4.70 -0.25 -7.40
CA LYS A 153 5.61 -0.02 -8.51
C LYS A 153 5.50 -1.20 -9.47
N ILE A 154 5.13 -0.90 -10.71
CA ILE A 154 5.00 -1.90 -11.76
C ILE A 154 6.09 -1.63 -12.80
N HIS A 155 6.93 -2.63 -13.07
CA HIS A 155 7.85 -2.64 -14.20
C HIS A 155 7.12 -3.03 -15.47
N ARG A 156 7.29 -2.25 -16.53
CA ARG A 156 6.65 -2.49 -17.81
C ARG A 156 7.31 -3.67 -18.54
N THR A 157 6.54 -4.35 -19.38
CA THR A 157 7.09 -5.22 -20.43
C THR A 157 7.79 -4.39 -21.52
N LYS A 158 8.44 -5.05 -22.50
CA LYS A 158 9.06 -4.35 -23.64
C LYS A 158 8.05 -3.71 -24.58
N GLU A 159 6.89 -4.33 -24.74
CA GLU A 159 5.83 -3.85 -25.62
C GLU A 159 5.10 -2.65 -25.02
N PRO A 160 4.84 -1.59 -25.80
CA PRO A 160 3.96 -0.51 -25.41
C PRO A 160 2.58 -1.04 -25.01
N ILE A 161 1.98 -0.44 -23.98
CA ILE A 161 0.60 -0.75 -23.57
C ILE A 161 -0.21 0.53 -23.44
N ASN A 162 -1.43 0.50 -23.95
CA ASN A 162 -2.41 1.55 -23.72
C ASN A 162 -3.27 1.11 -22.55
N VAL A 163 -3.25 1.90 -21.48
CA VAL A 163 -3.94 1.56 -20.24
C VAL A 163 -4.66 2.77 -19.70
N LYS A 164 -5.66 2.49 -18.88
CA LYS A 164 -6.40 3.48 -18.13
C LYS A 164 -6.07 3.34 -16.65
N ALA A 165 -5.70 4.43 -15.99
CA ALA A 165 -5.47 4.46 -14.55
C ALA A 165 -6.65 5.11 -13.81
N LEU A 166 -6.97 4.59 -12.62
CA LEU A 166 -8.15 5.01 -11.86
C LEU A 166 -7.82 5.39 -10.40
N GLY A 167 -8.00 6.68 -10.07
CA GLY A 167 -7.91 7.17 -8.70
C GLY A 167 -6.54 7.02 -8.05
N VAL A 168 -5.46 7.16 -8.82
CA VAL A 168 -4.07 7.00 -8.36
C VAL A 168 -3.21 8.23 -8.65
N PHE A 169 -2.11 8.39 -7.92
CA PHE A 169 -0.99 9.23 -8.32
C PHE A 169 0.05 8.33 -8.99
N MET A 170 0.36 8.61 -10.25
CA MET A 170 1.39 7.89 -11.00
C MET A 170 2.70 8.65 -10.93
N THR A 171 3.75 8.01 -10.41
CA THR A 171 5.12 8.53 -10.46
C THR A 171 5.92 7.75 -11.50
N SER A 172 6.42 8.44 -12.52
CA SER A 172 7.28 7.85 -13.56
C SER A 172 8.68 7.50 -13.04
N ASP A 173 9.44 6.73 -13.81
CA ASP A 173 10.86 6.44 -13.58
C ASP A 173 11.78 7.69 -13.58
N LYS A 174 11.29 8.83 -14.07
CA LYS A 174 11.95 10.14 -14.00
C LYS A 174 11.58 10.94 -12.75
N GLY A 175 10.76 10.39 -11.86
CA GLY A 175 10.31 11.04 -10.63
C GLY A 175 9.16 12.05 -10.80
N GLN A 176 8.65 12.24 -12.02
CA GLN A 176 7.47 13.09 -12.24
C GLN A 176 6.22 12.37 -11.74
N THR A 177 5.47 13.02 -10.84
CA THR A 177 4.19 12.54 -10.30
C THR A 177 3.03 13.29 -10.93
N THR A 178 2.03 12.54 -11.41
CA THR A 178 0.81 13.09 -12.02
C THR A 178 -0.42 12.39 -11.42
N PRO A 179 -1.45 13.14 -10.99
CA PRO A 179 -2.72 12.54 -10.58
C PRO A 179 -3.45 11.94 -11.79
N MET A 180 -3.94 10.71 -11.64
CA MET A 180 -4.66 9.93 -12.65
C MET A 180 -6.02 9.54 -12.07
N VAL A 181 -7.05 10.37 -12.31
CA VAL A 181 -8.40 10.11 -11.78
C VAL A 181 -9.13 9.11 -12.67
N TYR A 182 -9.17 9.38 -13.97
CA TYR A 182 -9.70 8.52 -15.03
C TYR A 182 -8.97 8.91 -16.32
N GLU A 183 -7.75 8.44 -16.48
CA GLU A 183 -6.85 8.93 -17.53
C GLU A 183 -6.33 7.77 -18.37
N ASP A 184 -6.38 7.95 -19.69
CA ASP A 184 -5.72 7.07 -20.65
C ASP A 184 -4.28 7.52 -20.85
N PHE A 185 -3.36 6.56 -20.90
CA PHE A 185 -1.99 6.86 -21.30
C PHE A 185 -1.36 5.69 -22.03
N GLU A 186 -0.50 6.03 -22.99
CA GLU A 186 0.39 5.08 -23.62
C GLU A 186 1.65 4.92 -22.75
N TRP A 187 1.83 3.73 -22.20
CA TRP A 187 3.03 3.40 -21.47
C TRP A 187 4.04 2.73 -22.41
N SER A 188 4.92 3.54 -23.01
CA SER A 188 5.93 3.06 -23.97
C SER A 188 7.37 3.40 -23.60
N LYS A 189 7.61 4.50 -22.89
CA LYS A 189 8.98 5.01 -22.63
C LYS A 189 9.52 4.67 -21.24
N SER A 190 8.71 4.82 -20.20
CA SER A 190 9.15 4.62 -18.81
C SER A 190 9.34 3.14 -18.50
N LYS A 191 10.45 2.78 -17.83
CA LYS A 191 10.76 1.40 -17.44
C LYS A 191 9.79 0.88 -16.37
N TYR A 192 9.42 1.75 -15.45
CA TYR A 192 8.45 1.48 -14.41
C TYR A 192 7.61 2.73 -14.13
N ALA A 193 6.50 2.52 -13.43
CA ALA A 193 5.69 3.56 -12.84
C ALA A 193 5.21 3.09 -11.47
N THR A 194 5.17 4.00 -10.51
CA THR A 194 4.61 3.76 -9.18
C THR A 194 3.21 4.33 -9.11
N PHE A 195 2.23 3.48 -8.82
CA PHE A 195 0.83 3.83 -8.68
C PHE A 195 0.50 3.88 -7.20
N LYS A 196 0.40 5.10 -6.64
CA LYS A 196 -0.03 5.32 -5.26
C LYS A 196 -1.53 5.59 -5.23
N LEU A 197 -2.29 4.86 -4.42
CA LEU A 197 -3.72 5.12 -4.28
C LEU A 197 -3.99 6.52 -3.70
N SER A 198 -4.99 7.21 -4.26
CA SER A 198 -5.57 8.40 -3.63
C SER A 198 -6.36 8.04 -2.37
N ASP A 199 -6.65 9.01 -1.50
CA ASP A 199 -7.41 8.77 -0.26
C ASP A 199 -8.79 8.14 -0.52
N VAL A 200 -9.45 8.53 -1.63
CA VAL A 200 -10.72 7.94 -2.06
C VAL A 200 -10.54 6.47 -2.48
N ALA A 201 -9.47 6.16 -3.23
CA ALA A 201 -9.15 4.80 -3.63
C ALA A 201 -8.74 3.93 -2.43
N VAL A 202 -8.00 4.46 -1.45
CA VAL A 202 -7.70 3.79 -0.18
C VAL A 202 -8.99 3.46 0.56
N ASN A 203 -9.91 4.41 0.69
CA ASN A 203 -11.18 4.17 1.35
C ASN A 203 -12.02 3.11 0.62
N SER A 204 -12.03 3.14 -0.71
CA SER A 204 -12.65 2.12 -1.55
C SER A 204 -12.05 0.74 -1.28
N LEU A 205 -10.71 0.61 -1.33
CA LEU A 205 -10.00 -0.64 -1.07
C LEU A 205 -10.33 -1.21 0.32
N LEU A 206 -10.30 -0.39 1.36
CA LEU A 206 -10.56 -0.83 2.74
C LEU A 206 -12.04 -1.15 3.01
N THR A 207 -12.96 -0.69 2.17
CA THR A 207 -14.41 -0.93 2.31
C THR A 207 -14.91 -2.06 1.40
N LYS A 208 -14.35 -2.16 0.19
CA LYS A 208 -14.78 -3.10 -0.87
C LYS A 208 -13.82 -4.27 -1.06
N GLY A 209 -12.64 -4.20 -0.44
CA GLY A 209 -11.58 -5.21 -0.50
C GLY A 209 -10.83 -5.28 -1.83
N LYS A 210 -11.12 -4.40 -2.78
CA LYS A 210 -10.40 -4.34 -4.05
C LYS A 210 -10.45 -2.95 -4.67
N HIS A 211 -9.42 -2.61 -5.43
CA HIS A 211 -9.34 -1.39 -6.23
C HIS A 211 -8.49 -1.62 -7.49
N PRO A 212 -9.03 -1.35 -8.69
CA PRO A 212 -8.25 -1.45 -9.93
C PRO A 212 -7.20 -0.34 -10.02
N LEU A 213 -5.98 -0.71 -10.35
CA LEU A 213 -4.88 0.22 -10.62
C LEU A 213 -4.82 0.57 -12.12
N LEU A 214 -4.88 -0.47 -12.95
CA LEU A 214 -4.77 -0.39 -14.41
C LEU A 214 -5.87 -1.21 -15.08
N LEU A 215 -6.51 -0.60 -16.07
CA LEU A 215 -7.59 -1.17 -16.86
C LEU A 215 -7.22 -1.11 -18.36
N GLU A 216 -7.85 -1.97 -19.17
CA GLU A 216 -7.84 -1.76 -20.61
C GLU A 216 -8.61 -0.48 -20.98
N VAL A 217 -8.18 0.22 -22.03
CA VAL A 217 -8.80 1.49 -22.46
C VAL A 217 -10.30 1.36 -22.76
N ASN A 218 -10.75 0.20 -23.23
CA ASN A 218 -12.12 -0.12 -23.58
C ASN A 218 -12.92 -0.76 -22.42
N TYR A 219 -12.49 -0.59 -21.16
CA TYR A 219 -13.12 -1.21 -19.98
C TYR A 219 -14.62 -0.95 -19.89
N PHE A 220 -15.06 0.30 -20.12
CA PHE A 220 -16.47 0.70 -20.03
C PHE A 220 -17.26 0.50 -21.33
N GLU A 221 -16.59 0.08 -22.40
CA GLU A 221 -17.27 -0.25 -23.64
C GLU A 221 -17.94 -1.62 -23.49
N LYS A 222 -19.28 -1.65 -23.63
CA LYS A 222 -20.02 -2.91 -23.69
C LYS A 222 -19.47 -3.75 -24.83
N ASN A 223 -19.22 -5.03 -24.56
CA ASN A 223 -19.02 -6.01 -25.63
C ASN A 223 -20.28 -5.95 -26.51
N LYS A 224 -20.14 -5.44 -27.73
CA LYS A 224 -21.22 -5.48 -28.73
C LYS A 224 -21.45 -6.91 -29.18
#